data_AF-A0A9E1ZTX6-F1
#
_entry.id   AF-A0A9E1ZTX6-F1
#
_cell.length_a   1.000
_cell.length_b   1.000
_cell.length_c   1.000
_cell.angle_alpha   90.00
_cell.angle_beta   90.00
_cell.angle_gamma   90.00
#
_symmetry.space_group_name_H-M   'P 1'
#
loop_
_entity.id
_entity.type
_entity.pdbx_description
1 polymer ?
#
loop_
_entity_poly.entity_id
_entity_poly.type
_entity_poly.pdbx_seq_one_letter_code
_entity_poly.pdbx_strand_id
1 'polypeptide(L)'
;MKDWQRLFISALIFASVVAGFPLVGTAQNPIIRNDTDGDDRLSPDEFPGPPHAFDRIDQNGDGYLTLQELRQGRQGRRGGRSGQRGGGRFPPAPKLARTPSASWRYVDTHMHLHPIGLDNALGHGRGGGDERPDLAEKLEEAADKLIARMDSFGLEKALIVVVPSNKLTPGEDFYLMRDAVRSQSDRLFLMAGGATLGSTILQTPPDKVTSSISSKFVAQAKKLLSAGARGFGEMISYHLCMTQRHSFKFALPDHPLFLKLSDIAAKNNVPIDLHMEAIETAAPMPENLKQACDKNPDQLTPTIPSLEQLLAHNRITRIVWQHVGWDNVGQMKPVLLDRLLRQNKNLFMALRVERRPNQVGGGGPMPNRIVDTNANIHPEWLKLMTDHQDRLVIGSDEFVGPSGKEPKGAASYTDTWAMVSRLPPDIAAKIGRENALRIYNLR
;
A
#
# COMPACT_ATOMS: atom_id res chain seq x y z
N MET A 1 -39.34 51.63 10.79
CA MET A 1 -39.93 52.32 9.63
C MET A 1 -39.98 51.34 8.47
N LYS A 2 -41.22 50.95 8.09
CA LYS A 2 -41.73 50.48 6.79
C LYS A 2 -41.06 49.25 6.14
N ASP A 3 -41.73 48.09 6.04
CA ASP A 3 -42.85 47.73 5.13
C ASP A 3 -42.35 47.54 3.67
N TRP A 4 -42.68 46.53 2.84
CA TRP A 4 -43.78 45.56 2.79
C TRP A 4 -43.49 44.41 1.78
N GLN A 5 -44.02 43.24 2.11
CA GLN A 5 -44.81 42.27 1.31
C GLN A 5 -44.94 42.41 -0.23
N ARG A 6 -44.93 41.25 -0.94
CA ARG A 6 -46.13 40.70 -1.62
C ARG A 6 -45.94 39.28 -2.19
N LEU A 7 -46.80 38.38 -1.72
CA LEU A 7 -47.21 37.09 -2.32
C LEU A 7 -48.12 37.34 -3.54
N PHE A 8 -48.14 36.39 -4.49
CA PHE A 8 -49.36 36.00 -5.22
C PHE A 8 -49.34 34.51 -5.59
N ILE A 9 -50.53 33.91 -5.47
CA ILE A 9 -50.89 32.48 -5.51
C ILE A 9 -51.77 32.25 -6.78
N SER A 10 -51.83 30.99 -7.23
CA SER A 10 -52.97 30.29 -7.92
C SER A 10 -52.80 30.10 -9.44
N ALA A 11 -52.62 28.87 -9.94
CA ALA A 11 -53.63 27.81 -10.29
C ALA A 11 -54.32 28.11 -11.66
N LEU A 12 -54.48 27.20 -12.63
CA LEU A 12 -55.20 25.90 -12.66
C LEU A 12 -54.98 25.16 -14.04
N ILE A 13 -54.89 23.81 -13.99
CA ILE A 13 -55.64 22.72 -14.71
C ILE A 13 -55.73 22.62 -16.26
N PHE A 14 -55.38 21.42 -16.81
CA PHE A 14 -56.17 20.49 -17.69
C PHE A 14 -55.32 19.20 -17.96
N ALA A 15 -55.63 18.02 -17.39
CA ALA A 15 -56.54 16.93 -17.83
C ALA A 15 -55.93 15.84 -18.78
N SER A 16 -55.66 14.66 -18.19
CA SER A 16 -55.97 13.26 -18.59
C SER A 16 -55.52 12.57 -19.93
N VAL A 17 -54.75 11.48 -19.72
CA VAL A 17 -54.94 10.06 -20.19
C VAL A 17 -54.45 9.63 -21.60
N VAL A 18 -53.43 8.73 -21.67
CA VAL A 18 -53.43 7.30 -22.13
C VAL A 18 -51.97 6.81 -22.31
N ALA A 19 -51.74 5.55 -21.96
CA ALA A 19 -50.48 4.79 -21.96
C ALA A 19 -49.77 4.62 -23.33
N GLY A 20 -48.45 4.43 -23.27
CA GLY A 20 -47.63 3.90 -24.36
C GLY A 20 -46.13 3.93 -24.04
N PHE A 21 -45.55 2.80 -23.57
CA PHE A 21 -44.14 2.50 -23.85
C PHE A 21 -44.07 1.90 -25.27
N PRO A 22 -42.94 1.93 -26.00
CA PRO A 22 -41.57 2.29 -25.58
C PRO A 22 -40.90 3.31 -26.52
N LEU A 23 -39.67 3.74 -26.21
CA LEU A 23 -38.60 3.81 -27.22
C LEU A 23 -37.24 3.92 -26.53
N VAL A 24 -36.47 2.85 -26.70
CA VAL A 24 -35.04 2.76 -26.45
C VAL A 24 -34.35 3.85 -27.25
N GLY A 25 -33.64 4.76 -26.57
CA GLY A 25 -32.70 5.66 -27.21
C GLY A 25 -31.52 4.86 -27.76
N THR A 26 -31.54 4.53 -29.06
CA THR A 26 -30.43 3.87 -29.74
C THR A 26 -29.23 4.82 -29.76
N ALA A 27 -28.12 4.39 -29.14
CA ALA A 27 -26.81 4.95 -29.45
C ALA A 27 -26.58 4.83 -30.96
N GLN A 28 -26.45 5.97 -31.66
CA GLN A 28 -26.27 6.00 -33.11
C GLN A 28 -25.02 5.18 -33.49
N ASN A 29 -25.23 4.19 -34.36
CA ASN A 29 -24.18 3.32 -34.87
C ASN A 29 -23.32 4.12 -35.86
N PRO A 30 -22.02 4.36 -35.60
CA PRO A 30 -21.16 5.20 -36.45
C PRO A 30 -20.90 4.59 -37.84
N ILE A 31 -21.09 3.28 -37.99
CA ILE A 31 -20.91 2.55 -39.25
C ILE A 31 -21.99 2.94 -40.26
N ILE A 32 -23.26 2.91 -39.83
CA ILE A 32 -24.44 3.17 -40.69
C ILE A 32 -24.39 4.54 -41.41
N ARG A 33 -23.56 5.47 -40.96
CA ARG A 33 -23.45 6.81 -41.57
C ARG A 33 -22.39 6.93 -42.66
N ASN A 34 -21.38 6.07 -42.67
CA ASN A 34 -20.24 6.21 -43.58
C ASN A 34 -19.95 4.94 -44.39
N ASP A 35 -20.60 3.84 -44.06
CA ASP A 35 -20.68 2.63 -44.88
C ASP A 35 -21.47 2.96 -46.16
N THR A 36 -20.73 3.23 -47.23
CA THR A 36 -21.26 3.76 -48.50
C THR A 36 -21.60 2.64 -49.47
N ASP A 37 -20.88 1.52 -49.39
CA ASP A 37 -21.13 0.33 -50.20
C ASP A 37 -22.05 -0.71 -49.54
N GLY A 38 -22.38 -0.54 -48.25
CA GLY A 38 -23.41 -1.29 -47.53
C GLY A 38 -22.93 -2.67 -47.07
N ASP A 39 -21.63 -2.83 -46.81
CA ASP A 39 -21.01 -4.11 -46.45
C ASP A 39 -20.93 -4.37 -44.93
N ASP A 40 -21.54 -3.49 -44.12
CA ASP A 40 -21.54 -3.49 -42.65
C ASP A 40 -20.14 -3.29 -42.01
N ARG A 41 -19.16 -2.81 -42.78
CA ARG A 41 -17.80 -2.45 -42.34
C ARG A 41 -17.46 -1.04 -42.84
N LEU A 42 -16.26 -0.56 -42.50
CA LEU A 42 -15.72 0.69 -43.07
C LEU A 42 -14.36 0.41 -43.67
N SER A 43 -14.20 0.68 -44.95
CA SER A 43 -12.91 0.75 -45.62
C SER A 43 -12.10 1.99 -45.16
N PRO A 44 -10.79 2.09 -45.48
CA PRO A 44 -9.98 3.26 -45.17
C PRO A 44 -10.55 4.58 -45.72
N ASP A 45 -11.20 4.52 -46.88
CA ASP A 45 -11.79 5.67 -47.56
C ASP A 45 -13.13 6.10 -46.93
N GLU A 46 -13.84 5.17 -46.29
CA GLU A 46 -15.11 5.40 -45.59
C GLU A 46 -14.92 5.80 -44.12
N PHE A 47 -13.70 5.69 -43.60
CA PHE A 47 -13.43 6.02 -42.21
C PHE A 47 -13.28 7.54 -42.00
N PRO A 48 -14.13 8.20 -41.18
CA PRO A 48 -14.12 9.65 -41.01
C PRO A 48 -12.97 10.18 -40.14
N GLY A 49 -12.01 9.32 -39.76
CA GLY A 49 -10.88 9.65 -38.89
C GLY A 49 -9.55 9.67 -39.63
N PRO A 50 -8.45 10.13 -38.98
CA PRO A 50 -7.16 10.20 -39.63
C PRO A 50 -6.60 8.79 -39.93
N PRO A 51 -5.82 8.59 -41.00
CA PRO A 51 -5.36 7.26 -41.46
C PRO A 51 -4.67 6.42 -40.37
N HIS A 52 -3.76 7.02 -39.59
CA HIS A 52 -3.07 6.33 -38.49
C HIS A 52 -3.99 5.84 -37.35
N ALA A 53 -5.24 6.33 -37.30
CA ALA A 53 -6.23 5.82 -36.36
C ALA A 53 -6.98 4.61 -36.92
N PHE A 54 -7.04 4.44 -38.24
CA PHE A 54 -7.60 3.26 -38.89
C PHE A 54 -6.79 2.02 -38.50
N ASP A 55 -5.48 2.04 -38.77
CA ASP A 55 -4.54 0.94 -38.48
C ASP A 55 -4.49 0.53 -36.99
N ARG A 56 -4.87 1.44 -36.09
CA ARG A 56 -4.90 1.17 -34.65
C ARG A 56 -6.23 0.54 -34.21
N ILE A 57 -7.30 0.79 -34.96
CA ILE A 57 -8.64 0.30 -34.65
C ILE A 57 -8.84 -1.06 -35.32
N ASP A 58 -8.29 -1.26 -36.52
CA ASP A 58 -8.19 -2.52 -37.24
C ASP A 58 -7.27 -3.48 -36.45
N GLN A 59 -7.85 -4.29 -35.56
CA GLN A 59 -7.07 -5.13 -34.66
C GLN A 59 -6.73 -6.48 -35.30
N ASN A 60 -7.56 -6.92 -36.24
CA ASN A 60 -7.33 -8.17 -36.97
C ASN A 60 -6.48 -7.97 -38.24
N GLY A 61 -6.26 -6.72 -38.66
CA GLY A 61 -5.41 -6.35 -39.80
C GLY A 61 -6.03 -6.73 -41.14
N ASP A 62 -7.36 -6.85 -41.21
CA ASP A 62 -8.07 -7.28 -42.42
C ASP A 62 -8.35 -6.13 -43.40
N GLY A 63 -8.01 -4.89 -43.03
CA GLY A 63 -8.17 -3.71 -43.86
C GLY A 63 -9.55 -3.05 -43.77
N TYR A 64 -10.42 -3.50 -42.88
CA TYR A 64 -11.77 -2.98 -42.67
C TYR A 64 -12.08 -2.80 -41.19
N LEU A 65 -12.89 -1.78 -40.84
CA LEU A 65 -13.30 -1.56 -39.44
C LEU A 65 -14.70 -2.08 -39.18
N THR A 66 -14.81 -3.09 -38.32
CA THR A 66 -16.09 -3.58 -37.83
C THR A 66 -16.62 -2.75 -36.65
N LEU A 67 -17.89 -2.97 -36.30
CA LEU A 67 -18.52 -2.28 -35.17
C LEU A 67 -17.82 -2.57 -33.85
N GLN A 68 -17.33 -3.81 -33.72
CA GLN A 68 -16.65 -4.29 -32.55
C GLN A 68 -15.32 -3.56 -32.35
N GLU A 69 -14.57 -3.34 -33.42
CA GLU A 69 -13.29 -2.64 -33.42
C GLU A 69 -13.46 -1.15 -33.11
N LEU A 70 -14.44 -0.47 -33.72
CA LEU A 70 -14.75 0.93 -33.43
C LEU A 70 -15.18 1.16 -31.98
N ARG A 71 -15.90 0.22 -31.37
CA ARG A 71 -16.33 0.29 -29.96
C ARG A 71 -15.14 0.13 -29.00
N GLN A 72 -14.21 -0.77 -29.32
CA GLN A 72 -12.99 -0.96 -28.53
C GLN A 72 -12.05 0.24 -28.64
N GLY A 73 -11.92 0.83 -29.85
CA GLY A 73 -11.11 2.04 -30.07
C GLY A 73 -11.65 3.29 -29.36
N ARG A 74 -12.97 3.40 -29.14
CA ARG A 74 -13.61 4.55 -28.45
C ARG A 74 -13.44 4.55 -26.93
N GLN A 75 -13.32 3.39 -26.29
CA GLN A 75 -13.06 3.32 -24.84
C GLN A 75 -11.67 3.87 -24.48
N GLY A 76 -10.72 3.89 -25.42
CA GLY A 76 -9.38 4.49 -25.25
C GLY A 76 -9.30 6.01 -25.44
N ARG A 77 -10.39 6.71 -25.83
CA ARG A 77 -10.32 8.11 -26.30
C ARG A 77 -11.02 9.16 -25.43
N ARG A 78 -11.62 8.79 -24.29
CA ARG A 78 -12.30 9.76 -23.40
C ARG A 78 -11.51 10.19 -22.15
N GLY A 79 -10.22 9.90 -22.11
CA GLY A 79 -9.31 10.45 -21.09
C GLY A 79 -7.94 10.69 -21.70
N GLY A 80 -7.70 11.87 -22.24
CA GLY A 80 -6.40 12.16 -22.84
C GLY A 80 -6.25 13.59 -23.35
N ARG A 81 -5.92 14.51 -22.44
CA ARG A 81 -5.10 15.67 -22.79
C ARG A 81 -4.20 16.09 -21.62
N SER A 82 -3.12 15.34 -21.43
CA SER A 82 -1.80 15.83 -21.01
C SER A 82 -0.78 14.70 -21.17
N GLY A 83 0.38 15.03 -21.72
CA GLY A 83 1.30 14.09 -22.36
C GLY A 83 1.92 13.06 -21.42
N GLN A 84 1.95 11.81 -21.88
CA GLN A 84 2.64 10.69 -21.25
C GLN A 84 3.68 10.16 -22.24
N ARG A 85 4.95 10.54 -22.07
CA ARG A 85 6.09 9.80 -22.62
C ARG A 85 6.50 8.74 -21.61
N GLY A 86 6.46 7.48 -22.04
CA GLY A 86 7.33 6.40 -21.54
C GLY A 86 7.18 5.96 -20.08
N GLY A 87 6.00 5.53 -19.65
CA GLY A 87 5.88 4.66 -18.48
C GLY A 87 6.01 3.21 -18.94
N GLY A 88 7.20 2.63 -18.86
CA GLY A 88 7.40 1.20 -19.10
C GLY A 88 6.42 0.40 -18.24
N ARG A 89 5.49 -0.32 -18.87
CA ARG A 89 4.80 -1.41 -18.19
C ARG A 89 5.89 -2.42 -17.85
N PHE A 90 6.14 -2.64 -16.56
CA PHE A 90 6.79 -3.87 -16.13
C PHE A 90 6.06 -5.04 -16.82
N PRO A 91 6.78 -6.01 -17.39
CA PRO A 91 6.12 -7.21 -17.89
C PRO A 91 5.28 -7.79 -16.75
N PRO A 92 4.07 -8.32 -17.02
CA PRO A 92 3.30 -8.98 -15.99
C PRO A 92 4.20 -10.01 -15.32
N ALA A 93 4.24 -9.99 -13.99
CA ALA A 93 4.99 -10.97 -13.22
C ALA A 93 4.69 -12.36 -13.80
N PRO A 94 5.71 -13.21 -14.06
CA PRO A 94 5.43 -14.59 -14.41
C PRO A 94 4.49 -15.14 -13.35
N LYS A 95 3.32 -15.64 -13.76
CA LYS A 95 2.43 -16.36 -12.83
C LYS A 95 3.31 -17.39 -12.15
N LEU A 96 3.46 -17.31 -10.83
CA LEU A 96 4.20 -18.29 -10.04
C LEU A 96 3.75 -19.67 -10.53
N ALA A 97 4.68 -20.44 -11.09
CA ALA A 97 4.35 -21.69 -11.74
C ALA A 97 3.62 -22.58 -10.72
N ARG A 98 2.35 -22.91 -10.98
CA ARG A 98 1.61 -23.89 -10.19
C ARG A 98 2.21 -25.26 -10.49
N THR A 99 3.27 -25.63 -9.78
CA THR A 99 3.76 -27.00 -9.79
C THR A 99 2.75 -27.89 -9.05
N PRO A 100 2.24 -28.99 -9.66
CA PRO A 100 1.18 -29.81 -9.07
C PRO A 100 1.58 -30.59 -7.81
N SER A 101 2.83 -30.51 -7.36
CA SER A 101 3.30 -31.18 -6.14
C SER A 101 4.13 -30.24 -5.25
N ALA A 102 3.48 -29.34 -4.52
CA ALA A 102 3.76 -29.12 -3.10
C ALA A 102 2.88 -28.04 -2.47
N SER A 103 2.34 -28.39 -1.30
CA SER A 103 1.66 -27.58 -0.29
C SER A 103 2.23 -26.16 -0.09
N TRP A 104 1.32 -25.18 -0.07
CA TRP A 104 1.41 -23.73 0.24
C TRP A 104 2.69 -23.22 0.94
N ARG A 105 3.35 -22.16 0.40
CA ARG A 105 4.79 -21.89 0.63
C ARG A 105 5.24 -20.44 0.91
N TYR A 106 4.36 -19.47 1.20
CA TYR A 106 4.79 -18.09 1.47
C TYR A 106 4.06 -17.39 2.62
N VAL A 107 4.72 -16.41 3.25
CA VAL A 107 4.16 -15.56 4.32
C VAL A 107 4.46 -14.10 4.03
N ASP A 108 3.43 -13.26 4.01
CA ASP A 108 3.60 -11.79 3.96
C ASP A 108 3.55 -11.21 5.36
N THR A 109 4.55 -10.41 5.74
CA THR A 109 4.66 -9.89 7.10
C THR A 109 4.11 -8.47 7.25
N HIS A 110 3.64 -7.84 6.17
CA HIS A 110 3.20 -6.45 6.24
C HIS A 110 2.07 -6.18 5.24
N MET A 111 0.83 -6.37 5.70
CA MET A 111 -0.38 -6.11 4.92
C MET A 111 -1.33 -5.20 5.69
N HIS A 112 -2.17 -4.44 4.98
CA HIS A 112 -3.17 -3.57 5.59
C HIS A 112 -4.56 -3.90 5.07
N LEU A 113 -5.54 -3.91 5.96
CA LEU A 113 -6.94 -3.93 5.59
C LEU A 113 -7.56 -2.56 5.81
N HIS A 114 -8.51 -2.18 4.97
CA HIS A 114 -9.28 -0.96 5.15
C HIS A 114 -10.76 -1.13 4.80
N PRO A 115 -11.68 -0.49 5.54
CA PRO A 115 -13.12 -0.66 5.31
C PRO A 115 -13.65 0.10 4.08
N ILE A 116 -12.86 1.02 3.54
CA ILE A 116 -13.26 1.93 2.46
C ILE A 116 -12.06 2.11 1.54
N GLY A 117 -12.23 2.16 0.21
CA GLY A 117 -11.11 2.29 -0.74
C GLY A 117 -9.99 3.21 -0.25
N LEU A 118 -8.71 2.84 -0.47
CA LEU A 118 -7.54 3.40 0.21
C LEU A 118 -7.53 4.92 0.35
N ASP A 119 -7.94 5.61 -0.71
CA ASP A 119 -8.06 7.06 -0.70
C ASP A 119 -8.94 7.53 0.46
N ASN A 120 -10.12 6.95 0.66
CA ASN A 120 -10.99 7.32 1.77
C ASN A 120 -10.44 6.86 3.13
N ALA A 121 -9.75 5.72 3.19
CA ALA A 121 -9.25 5.14 4.45
C ALA A 121 -8.06 5.90 5.03
N LEU A 122 -7.18 6.42 4.17
CA LEU A 122 -6.07 7.28 4.56
C LEU A 122 -6.45 8.78 4.56
N GLY A 123 -7.73 9.12 4.39
CA GLY A 123 -8.22 10.51 4.42
C GLY A 123 -7.97 11.31 3.13
N HIS A 124 -7.62 10.66 2.03
CA HIS A 124 -7.54 11.19 0.66
C HIS A 124 -8.90 11.27 -0.08
N GLY A 125 -9.99 10.81 0.52
CA GLY A 125 -11.34 10.91 -0.04
C GLY A 125 -11.94 12.32 0.02
N ARG A 126 -12.71 12.72 -0.99
CA ARG A 126 -13.72 13.78 -0.78
C ARG A 126 -14.78 13.17 0.14
N GLY A 127 -15.03 13.79 1.30
CA GLY A 127 -15.95 13.32 2.34
C GLY A 127 -17.22 12.74 1.76
N GLY A 128 -17.27 11.42 1.66
CA GLY A 128 -18.46 10.67 1.31
C GLY A 128 -19.13 10.24 2.60
N GLY A 129 -20.27 10.88 2.89
CA GLY A 129 -21.38 10.39 3.72
C GLY A 129 -21.07 10.03 5.17
N ASP A 130 -21.86 10.60 6.07
CA ASP A 130 -21.98 10.27 7.50
C ASP A 130 -22.56 8.85 7.75
N GLU A 131 -22.45 7.93 6.77
CA GLU A 131 -23.02 6.59 6.87
C GLU A 131 -22.08 5.68 7.65
N ARG A 132 -22.31 5.69 8.96
CA ARG A 132 -21.68 4.83 9.96
C ARG A 132 -22.24 3.40 10.14
N PRO A 133 -23.18 2.82 9.38
CA PRO A 133 -23.39 1.39 9.50
C PRO A 133 -22.42 0.69 8.55
N ASP A 134 -21.60 -0.16 9.17
CA ASP A 134 -20.96 -1.30 8.54
C ASP A 134 -19.46 -1.24 8.20
N LEU A 135 -18.65 -0.73 9.13
CA LEU A 135 -17.18 -0.86 9.03
C LEU A 135 -16.70 -2.29 9.28
N ALA A 136 -17.42 -3.07 10.09
CA ALA A 136 -17.04 -4.43 10.47
C ALA A 136 -17.21 -5.40 9.29
N GLU A 137 -18.38 -5.48 8.64
CA GLU A 137 -18.58 -6.36 7.47
C GLU A 137 -17.64 -5.93 6.33
N LYS A 138 -17.41 -4.63 6.11
CA LYS A 138 -16.44 -4.18 5.08
C LYS A 138 -15.00 -4.61 5.37
N LEU A 139 -14.61 -4.71 6.64
CA LEU A 139 -13.31 -5.25 7.01
C LEU A 139 -13.29 -6.78 6.87
N GLU A 140 -14.38 -7.47 7.18
CA GLU A 140 -14.54 -8.91 6.93
C GLU A 140 -14.45 -9.21 5.42
N GLU A 141 -15.17 -8.47 4.59
CA GLU A 141 -15.08 -8.53 3.13
C GLU A 141 -13.65 -8.26 2.65
N ALA A 142 -12.97 -7.24 3.20
CA ALA A 142 -11.57 -6.96 2.85
C ALA A 142 -10.64 -8.12 3.24
N ALA A 143 -10.87 -8.77 4.38
CA ALA A 143 -10.13 -9.95 4.81
C ALA A 143 -10.36 -11.12 3.84
N ASP A 144 -11.60 -11.36 3.40
CA ASP A 144 -11.91 -12.39 2.41
C ASP A 144 -11.27 -12.10 1.04
N LYS A 145 -11.25 -10.82 0.61
CA LYS A 145 -10.52 -10.42 -0.61
C LYS A 145 -9.02 -10.63 -0.48
N LEU A 146 -8.46 -10.38 0.70
CA LEU A 146 -7.06 -10.68 0.96
C LEU A 146 -6.78 -12.18 0.90
N ILE A 147 -7.62 -13.02 1.52
CA ILE A 147 -7.49 -14.48 1.45
C ILE A 147 -7.51 -14.98 0.00
N ALA A 148 -8.48 -14.52 -0.80
CA ALA A 148 -8.54 -14.89 -2.22
C ALA A 148 -7.29 -14.47 -2.99
N ARG A 149 -6.73 -13.29 -2.68
CA ARG A 149 -5.46 -12.83 -3.27
C ARG A 149 -4.29 -13.71 -2.83
N MET A 150 -4.18 -13.99 -1.53
CA MET A 150 -3.17 -14.88 -0.95
C MET A 150 -3.19 -16.26 -1.64
N ASP A 151 -4.37 -16.84 -1.83
CA ASP A 151 -4.54 -18.13 -2.51
C ASP A 151 -4.01 -18.10 -3.95
N SER A 152 -4.26 -17.00 -4.67
CA SER A 152 -3.78 -16.85 -6.05
C SER A 152 -2.25 -16.72 -6.18
N PHE A 153 -1.55 -16.38 -5.08
CA PHE A 153 -0.09 -16.24 -5.01
C PHE A 153 0.58 -17.33 -4.15
N GLY A 154 -0.20 -18.26 -3.58
CA GLY A 154 0.33 -19.36 -2.76
C GLY A 154 0.78 -18.96 -1.35
N LEU A 155 0.27 -17.87 -0.80
CA LEU A 155 0.55 -17.42 0.57
C LEU A 155 -0.30 -18.19 1.58
N GLU A 156 0.33 -18.80 2.57
CA GLU A 156 -0.38 -19.50 3.65
C GLU A 156 -0.83 -18.54 4.75
N LYS A 157 -0.03 -17.52 5.07
CA LYS A 157 -0.27 -16.62 6.20
C LYS A 157 0.06 -15.18 5.85
N ALA A 158 -0.59 -14.24 6.51
CA ALA A 158 -0.26 -12.82 6.45
C ALA A 158 -0.35 -12.15 7.82
N LEU A 159 0.51 -11.15 8.05
CA LEU A 159 0.37 -10.23 9.17
C LEU A 159 -0.33 -8.95 8.72
N ILE A 160 -1.44 -8.66 9.40
CA ILE A 160 -2.25 -7.47 9.24
C ILE A 160 -1.76 -6.44 10.24
N VAL A 161 -1.18 -5.37 9.72
CA VAL A 161 -0.60 -4.28 10.49
C VAL A 161 -1.69 -3.23 10.72
N VAL A 162 -2.02 -2.99 12.00
CA VAL A 162 -3.10 -2.07 12.36
C VAL A 162 -2.57 -0.65 12.43
N VAL A 163 -2.86 0.14 11.40
CA VAL A 163 -2.60 1.57 11.34
C VAL A 163 -3.81 2.39 11.82
N PRO A 164 -3.60 3.58 12.40
CA PRO A 164 -4.70 4.42 12.89
C PRO A 164 -5.64 4.88 11.78
N SER A 165 -6.95 4.83 12.06
CA SER A 165 -7.98 5.46 11.21
C SER A 165 -8.28 6.88 11.68
N ASN A 166 -8.61 7.76 10.73
CA ASN A 166 -9.17 9.08 11.04
C ASN A 166 -10.66 9.04 11.44
N LYS A 167 -11.33 7.89 11.28
CA LYS A 167 -12.76 7.73 11.57
C LYS A 167 -13.04 7.10 12.94
N LEU A 168 -12.04 6.44 13.53
CA LEU A 168 -12.17 5.64 14.75
C LEU A 168 -11.30 6.23 15.85
N THR A 169 -11.67 5.99 17.10
CA THR A 169 -10.84 6.41 18.23
C THR A 169 -9.63 5.49 18.39
N PRO A 170 -8.50 6.00 18.93
CA PRO A 170 -7.30 5.20 19.12
C PRO A 170 -7.56 3.89 19.88
N GLY A 171 -7.36 2.77 19.19
CA GLY A 171 -7.53 1.42 19.74
C GLY A 171 -8.83 0.72 19.33
N GLU A 172 -9.87 1.43 18.92
CA GLU A 172 -11.05 0.81 18.29
C GLU A 172 -10.68 0.09 17.00
N ASP A 173 -9.76 0.67 16.21
CA ASP A 173 -9.19 0.07 14.99
C ASP A 173 -8.73 -1.37 15.22
N PHE A 174 -8.03 -1.62 16.33
CA PHE A 174 -7.49 -2.95 16.62
C PHE A 174 -8.59 -3.97 16.93
N TYR A 175 -9.58 -3.60 17.73
CA TYR A 175 -10.65 -4.54 18.09
C TYR A 175 -11.56 -4.85 16.90
N LEU A 176 -11.87 -3.85 16.08
CA LEU A 176 -12.60 -4.06 14.83
C LEU A 176 -11.82 -4.96 13.88
N MET A 177 -10.52 -4.72 13.70
CA MET A 177 -9.69 -5.56 12.86
C MET A 177 -9.60 -7.00 13.38
N ARG A 178 -9.43 -7.16 14.70
CA ARG A 178 -9.39 -8.47 15.37
C ARG A 178 -10.66 -9.26 15.14
N ASP A 179 -11.81 -8.61 15.27
CA ASP A 179 -13.08 -9.27 15.09
C ASP A 179 -13.28 -9.63 13.61
N ALA A 180 -12.87 -8.75 12.68
CA ALA A 180 -12.97 -8.98 11.24
C ALA A 180 -12.10 -10.13 10.71
N VAL A 181 -10.90 -10.33 11.25
CA VAL A 181 -10.01 -11.43 10.81
C VAL A 181 -10.23 -12.74 11.58
N ARG A 182 -11.16 -12.77 12.53
CA ARG A 182 -11.36 -13.91 13.45
C ARG A 182 -11.70 -15.21 12.73
N SER A 183 -12.52 -15.15 11.67
CA SER A 183 -12.88 -16.32 10.85
C SER A 183 -11.69 -16.92 10.10
N GLN A 184 -10.62 -16.14 9.93
CA GLN A 184 -9.39 -16.50 9.22
C GLN A 184 -8.18 -16.58 10.17
N SER A 185 -8.39 -16.87 11.45
CA SER A 185 -7.38 -16.75 12.52
C SER A 185 -6.20 -17.73 12.43
N ASP A 186 -6.27 -18.73 11.56
CA ASP A 186 -5.17 -19.63 11.21
C ASP A 186 -4.26 -19.06 10.10
N ARG A 187 -4.74 -18.04 9.38
CA ARG A 187 -4.06 -17.43 8.23
C ARG A 187 -3.70 -15.96 8.45
N LEU A 188 -4.55 -15.19 9.12
CA LEU A 188 -4.38 -13.76 9.34
C LEU A 188 -4.05 -13.48 10.81
N PHE A 189 -2.94 -12.78 11.02
CA PHE A 189 -2.42 -12.46 12.35
C PHE A 189 -2.23 -10.96 12.50
N LEU A 190 -2.38 -10.41 13.71
CA LEU A 190 -2.35 -8.96 13.91
C LEU A 190 -1.02 -8.45 14.48
N MET A 191 -0.51 -7.38 13.88
CA MET A 191 0.49 -6.50 14.47
C MET A 191 -0.21 -5.21 14.92
N ALA A 192 0.03 -4.76 16.15
CA ALA A 192 -0.76 -3.67 16.74
C ALA A 192 0.09 -2.64 17.48
N GLY A 193 -0.50 -1.49 17.79
CA GLY A 193 0.16 -0.48 18.63
C GLY A 193 0.51 0.79 17.89
N GLY A 194 0.59 0.81 16.56
CA GLY A 194 0.81 2.04 15.78
C GLY A 194 -0.21 3.14 16.13
N ALA A 195 -1.49 2.77 16.21
CA ALA A 195 -2.59 3.68 16.55
C ALA A 195 -2.61 4.15 18.01
N THR A 196 -1.95 3.45 18.94
CA THR A 196 -2.04 3.73 20.39
C THR A 196 -0.68 4.04 21.01
N LEU A 197 0.20 3.03 21.08
CA LEU A 197 1.58 3.17 21.54
C LEU A 197 2.37 4.13 20.64
N GLY A 198 2.27 3.98 19.31
CA GLY A 198 2.90 4.87 18.35
C GLY A 198 2.44 6.32 18.49
N SER A 199 1.13 6.53 18.65
CA SER A 199 0.57 7.86 18.95
C SER A 199 1.13 8.47 20.24
N THR A 200 1.34 7.65 21.28
CA THR A 200 1.93 8.11 22.55
C THR A 200 3.39 8.53 22.37
N ILE A 201 4.17 7.74 21.60
CA ILE A 201 5.56 8.06 21.25
C ILE A 201 5.63 9.39 20.48
N LEU A 202 4.81 9.54 19.44
CA LEU A 202 4.85 10.72 18.56
C LEU A 202 4.40 12.02 19.25
N GLN A 203 3.56 11.93 20.30
CA GLN A 203 3.02 13.10 21.01
C GLN A 203 3.78 13.47 22.29
N THR A 204 4.67 12.60 22.76
CA THR A 204 5.40 12.83 24.01
C THR A 204 6.87 13.11 23.68
N PRO A 205 7.38 14.34 23.88
CA PRO A 205 8.81 14.58 23.75
C PRO A 205 9.63 13.70 24.72
N PRO A 206 10.87 13.29 24.37
CA PRO A 206 11.69 12.41 25.20
C PRO A 206 11.85 12.87 26.65
N ASP A 207 12.06 14.17 26.88
CA ASP A 207 12.26 14.77 28.19
C ASP A 207 10.96 14.92 29.00
N LYS A 208 9.80 14.67 28.39
CA LYS A 208 8.48 14.74 29.02
C LYS A 208 7.90 13.36 29.37
N VAL A 209 8.65 12.28 29.15
CA VAL A 209 8.21 10.92 29.51
C VAL A 209 8.20 10.77 31.04
N THR A 210 7.03 10.89 31.65
CA THR A 210 6.84 10.69 33.10
C THR A 210 6.61 9.23 33.47
N SER A 211 6.73 8.89 34.76
CA SER A 211 6.39 7.56 35.29
C SER A 211 4.91 7.18 35.02
N SER A 212 4.01 8.17 35.01
CA SER A 212 2.58 7.95 34.72
C SER A 212 2.37 7.58 33.25
N ILE A 213 2.99 8.32 32.32
CA ILE A 213 2.96 8.01 30.88
C ILE A 213 3.56 6.62 30.63
N SER A 214 4.72 6.34 31.21
CA SER A 214 5.40 5.05 31.09
C SER A 214 4.52 3.89 31.60
N SER A 215 3.86 4.06 32.75
CA SER A 215 2.98 3.02 33.31
C SER A 215 1.75 2.75 32.44
N LYS A 216 1.12 3.81 31.90
CA LYS A 216 0.00 3.68 30.96
C LYS A 216 0.43 3.03 29.64
N PHE A 217 1.61 3.39 29.14
CA PHE A 217 2.19 2.79 27.93
C PHE A 217 2.42 1.28 28.10
N VAL A 218 3.02 0.86 29.23
CA VAL A 218 3.21 -0.56 29.57
C VAL A 218 1.87 -1.29 29.68
N ALA A 219 0.88 -0.70 30.35
CA ALA A 219 -0.45 -1.29 30.50
C ALA A 219 -1.14 -1.49 29.14
N GLN A 220 -1.04 -0.49 28.25
CA GLN A 220 -1.60 -0.57 26.91
C GLN A 220 -0.91 -1.63 26.06
N ALA A 221 0.42 -1.74 26.12
CA ALA A 221 1.16 -2.77 25.39
C ALA A 221 0.76 -4.18 25.84
N LYS A 222 0.64 -4.41 27.17
CA LYS A 222 0.13 -5.68 27.72
C LYS A 222 -1.30 -5.96 27.25
N LYS A 223 -2.17 -4.96 27.24
CA LYS A 223 -3.56 -5.10 26.78
C LYS A 223 -3.64 -5.58 25.33
N LEU A 224 -2.81 -5.03 24.44
CA LEU A 224 -2.77 -5.45 23.02
C LEU A 224 -2.30 -6.90 22.87
N LEU A 225 -1.25 -7.30 23.59
CA LEU A 225 -0.74 -8.67 23.56
C LEU A 225 -1.77 -9.66 24.13
N SER A 226 -2.38 -9.35 25.27
CA SER A 226 -3.47 -10.16 25.86
C SER A 226 -4.68 -10.29 24.93
N ALA A 227 -4.89 -9.32 24.04
CA ALA A 227 -5.97 -9.33 23.07
C ALA A 227 -5.61 -10.00 21.73
N GLY A 228 -4.42 -10.61 21.62
CA GLY A 228 -4.03 -11.46 20.49
C GLY A 228 -3.05 -10.86 19.49
N ALA A 229 -2.51 -9.65 19.74
CA ALA A 229 -1.47 -9.09 18.88
C ALA A 229 -0.20 -9.97 18.91
N ARG A 230 0.36 -10.29 17.73
CA ARG A 230 1.60 -11.08 17.57
C ARG A 230 2.88 -10.27 17.73
N GLY A 231 2.75 -8.96 17.81
CA GLY A 231 3.84 -8.03 18.04
C GLY A 231 3.37 -6.60 17.87
N PHE A 232 4.33 -5.69 17.78
CA PHE A 232 4.05 -4.26 17.71
C PHE A 232 4.26 -3.68 16.32
N GLY A 233 3.23 -3.08 15.73
CA GLY A 233 3.28 -2.47 14.41
C GLY A 233 2.04 -1.60 14.11
N GLU A 234 2.08 -0.69 13.15
CA GLU A 234 3.28 -0.11 12.55
C GLU A 234 3.88 0.93 13.50
N MET A 235 5.12 0.73 13.95
CA MET A 235 5.75 1.67 14.88
C MET A 235 6.54 2.72 14.10
N ILE A 236 5.94 3.89 13.92
CA ILE A 236 6.53 5.00 13.15
C ILE A 236 7.63 5.68 13.95
N SER A 237 8.85 5.65 13.41
CA SER A 237 9.95 6.50 13.84
C SER A 237 10.18 7.68 12.89
N TYR A 238 10.04 7.48 11.57
CA TYR A 238 10.19 8.58 10.61
C TYR A 238 9.30 8.30 9.40
N HIS A 239 8.29 9.14 9.20
CA HIS A 239 7.30 9.01 8.13
C HIS A 239 7.24 10.30 7.33
N LEU A 240 7.68 10.22 6.07
CA LEU A 240 7.70 11.34 5.14
C LEU A 240 6.28 11.71 4.67
N CYS A 241 6.05 12.99 4.47
CA CYS A 241 4.84 13.47 3.81
C CYS A 241 5.00 13.37 2.28
N MET A 242 4.33 12.40 1.66
CA MET A 242 4.46 12.19 0.20
C MET A 242 3.41 12.89 -0.66
N THR A 243 2.37 13.47 -0.03
CA THR A 243 1.32 14.26 -0.68
C THR A 243 0.77 15.28 0.30
N GLN A 244 0.11 16.33 -0.17
CA GLN A 244 -0.56 17.33 0.68
C GLN A 244 -1.62 16.75 1.64
N ARG A 245 -2.11 15.53 1.36
CA ARG A 245 -3.06 14.82 2.22
C ARG A 245 -2.40 13.80 3.15
N HIS A 246 -1.08 13.62 3.08
CA HIS A 246 -0.28 12.89 4.06
C HIS A 246 0.16 13.81 5.23
N SER A 247 0.77 13.20 6.23
CA SER A 247 1.38 13.88 7.38
C SER A 247 2.85 13.52 7.51
N PHE A 248 3.70 14.49 7.85
CA PHE A 248 5.02 14.20 8.39
C PHE A 248 4.88 13.80 9.86
N LYS A 249 5.52 12.71 10.28
CA LYS A 249 5.55 12.25 11.67
C LYS A 249 6.94 11.72 11.98
N PHE A 250 7.49 12.07 13.13
CA PHE A 250 8.78 11.52 13.54
C PHE A 250 8.92 11.43 15.06
N ALA A 251 9.67 10.43 15.49
CA ALA A 251 10.26 10.24 16.81
C ALA A 251 11.48 9.35 16.64
N LEU A 252 12.64 9.77 17.13
CA LEU A 252 13.88 9.01 16.92
C LEU A 252 13.82 7.62 17.59
N PRO A 253 14.44 6.58 17.01
CA PRO A 253 14.37 5.23 17.57
C PRO A 253 14.90 5.07 19.01
N ASP A 254 15.76 5.97 19.48
CA ASP A 254 16.29 6.01 20.85
C ASP A 254 15.34 6.69 21.85
N HIS A 255 14.14 7.07 21.42
CA HIS A 255 13.10 7.63 22.29
C HIS A 255 12.85 6.71 23.52
N PRO A 256 12.72 7.24 24.75
CA PRO A 256 12.56 6.42 25.96
C PRO A 256 11.41 5.39 25.91
N LEU A 257 10.31 5.73 25.23
CA LEU A 257 9.19 4.80 25.01
C LEU A 257 9.48 3.74 23.93
N PHE A 258 10.34 3.98 22.94
CA PHE A 258 10.83 2.94 22.04
C PHE A 258 11.73 1.95 22.79
N LEU A 259 12.65 2.47 23.61
CA LEU A 259 13.49 1.63 24.49
C LEU A 259 12.62 0.78 25.42
N LYS A 260 11.58 1.37 26.02
CA LYS A 260 10.61 0.66 26.85
C LYS A 260 9.84 -0.40 26.08
N LEU A 261 9.39 -0.10 24.85
CA LEU A 261 8.71 -1.06 23.99
C LEU A 261 9.62 -2.23 23.64
N SER A 262 10.91 -1.98 23.42
CA SER A 262 11.93 -3.00 23.21
C SER A 262 11.99 -3.98 24.38
N ASP A 263 12.05 -3.48 25.63
CA ASP A 263 12.02 -4.33 26.83
C ASP A 263 10.76 -5.20 26.91
N ILE A 264 9.60 -4.61 26.60
CA ILE A 264 8.31 -5.31 26.62
C ILE A 264 8.29 -6.39 25.54
N ALA A 265 8.72 -6.08 24.32
CA ALA A 265 8.72 -7.01 23.20
C ALA A 265 9.65 -8.20 23.46
N ALA A 266 10.87 -7.97 23.95
CA ALA A 266 11.79 -9.03 24.36
C ALA A 266 11.19 -9.93 25.44
N LYS A 267 10.62 -9.34 26.50
CA LYS A 267 10.03 -10.10 27.63
C LYS A 267 8.88 -10.99 27.20
N ASN A 268 8.10 -10.56 26.20
CA ASN A 268 6.95 -11.32 25.69
C ASN A 268 7.30 -12.17 24.46
N ASN A 269 8.57 -12.22 24.05
CA ASN A 269 9.03 -12.92 22.86
C ASN A 269 8.19 -12.55 21.61
N VAL A 270 8.03 -11.26 21.33
CA VAL A 270 7.34 -10.76 20.12
C VAL A 270 8.21 -9.73 19.39
N PRO A 271 8.06 -9.57 18.06
CA PRO A 271 8.83 -8.58 17.30
C PRO A 271 8.19 -7.18 17.34
N ILE A 272 8.99 -6.20 16.90
CA ILE A 272 8.56 -4.82 16.62
C ILE A 272 8.80 -4.53 15.13
N ASP A 273 7.75 -4.14 14.43
CA ASP A 273 7.81 -3.61 13.06
C ASP A 273 8.04 -2.10 13.12
N LEU A 274 9.23 -1.67 12.69
CA LEU A 274 9.67 -0.28 12.71
C LEU A 274 9.54 0.35 11.31
N HIS A 275 8.75 1.41 11.20
CA HIS A 275 8.65 2.25 10.00
C HIS A 275 9.60 3.44 10.14
N MET A 276 10.57 3.54 9.24
CA MET A 276 11.63 4.53 9.33
C MET A 276 12.30 4.75 7.96
N GLU A 277 12.70 5.99 7.68
CA GLU A 277 13.61 6.32 6.59
C GLU A 277 15.07 6.09 6.99
N ALA A 278 15.90 5.63 6.04
CA ALA A 278 17.34 5.52 6.26
C ALA A 278 17.97 6.91 6.15
N ILE A 279 18.39 7.50 7.28
CA ILE A 279 19.09 8.80 7.29
C ILE A 279 20.34 8.62 8.14
N GLU A 280 21.47 8.35 7.49
CA GLU A 280 22.77 8.14 8.14
C GLU A 280 23.40 9.47 8.53
N THR A 281 23.34 10.44 7.62
CA THR A 281 23.84 11.80 7.85
C THR A 281 22.76 12.83 7.57
N ALA A 282 22.80 13.94 8.32
CA ALA A 282 21.87 15.05 8.12
C ALA A 282 22.04 15.62 6.72
N ALA A 283 20.92 16.00 6.10
CA ALA A 283 20.91 16.56 4.75
C ALA A 283 19.66 17.43 4.57
N PRO A 284 19.67 18.38 3.61
CA PRO A 284 18.45 19.08 3.23
C PRO A 284 17.36 18.10 2.78
N MET A 285 16.11 18.42 3.07
CA MET A 285 14.96 17.68 2.53
C MET A 285 14.97 17.76 0.99
N PRO A 286 14.90 16.61 0.28
CA PRO A 286 14.82 16.60 -1.18
C PRO A 286 13.72 17.51 -1.72
N GLU A 287 14.06 18.29 -2.75
CA GLU A 287 13.17 19.31 -3.30
C GLU A 287 11.87 18.72 -3.84
N ASN A 288 11.93 17.54 -4.47
CA ASN A 288 10.74 16.83 -4.95
C ASN A 288 9.79 16.43 -3.80
N LEU A 289 10.31 16.10 -2.61
CA LEU A 289 9.47 15.79 -1.45
C LEU A 289 8.79 17.05 -0.90
N LYS A 290 9.47 18.20 -0.89
CA LYS A 290 8.86 19.50 -0.54
C LYS A 290 7.80 19.92 -1.56
N GLN A 291 8.04 19.69 -2.85
CA GLN A 291 7.04 19.93 -3.90
C GLN A 291 5.81 19.02 -3.76
N ALA A 292 6.01 17.77 -3.34
CA ALA A 292 4.90 16.85 -3.09
C ALA A 292 4.10 17.20 -1.83
N CYS A 293 4.78 17.69 -0.79
CA CYS A 293 4.18 18.10 0.47
C CYS A 293 5.06 19.12 1.23
N ASP A 294 4.45 20.23 1.61
CA ASP A 294 5.05 21.35 2.36
C ASP A 294 5.15 21.09 3.87
N LYS A 295 4.60 19.98 4.37
CA LYS A 295 4.66 19.59 5.79
C LYS A 295 5.95 18.85 6.17
N ASN A 296 6.80 18.51 5.19
CA ASN A 296 8.11 17.96 5.46
C ASN A 296 9.02 19.04 6.07
N PRO A 297 9.92 18.70 7.02
CA PRO A 297 10.89 19.65 7.55
C PRO A 297 11.90 20.06 6.48
N ASP A 298 12.61 21.17 6.70
CA ASP A 298 13.68 21.62 5.78
C ASP A 298 14.91 20.71 5.79
N GLN A 299 15.11 19.96 6.88
CA GLN A 299 16.26 19.11 7.12
C GLN A 299 15.84 17.70 7.51
N LEU A 300 16.54 16.72 6.96
CA LEU A 300 16.48 15.33 7.36
C LEU A 300 17.28 15.15 8.65
N THR A 301 16.61 14.64 9.69
CA THR A 301 17.24 14.29 10.97
C THR A 301 17.80 12.87 10.89
N PRO A 302 19.08 12.63 11.25
CA PRO A 302 19.66 11.29 11.24
C PRO A 302 18.89 10.30 12.10
N THR A 303 18.50 9.18 11.52
CA THR A 303 17.76 8.09 12.17
C THR A 303 18.66 6.90 12.50
N ILE A 304 19.72 6.68 11.72
CA ILE A 304 20.62 5.52 11.88
C ILE A 304 21.34 5.51 13.25
N PRO A 305 21.94 6.62 13.73
CA PRO A 305 22.61 6.60 15.05
C PRO A 305 21.65 6.24 16.20
N SER A 306 20.42 6.73 16.13
CA SER A 306 19.39 6.41 17.13
C SER A 306 18.84 4.98 16.97
N LEU A 307 18.76 4.44 15.75
CA LEU A 307 18.46 3.02 15.51
C LEU A 307 19.52 2.11 16.14
N GLU A 308 20.80 2.45 16.01
CA GLU A 308 21.90 1.69 16.61
C GLU A 308 21.82 1.68 18.14
N GLN A 309 21.42 2.80 18.75
CA GLN A 309 21.14 2.87 20.18
C GLN A 309 19.95 1.98 20.59
N LEU A 310 18.84 2.00 19.84
CA LEU A 310 17.70 1.12 20.09
C LEU A 310 18.08 -0.37 19.98
N LEU A 311 18.86 -0.73 18.95
CA LEU A 311 19.35 -2.09 18.76
C LEU A 311 20.28 -2.51 19.91
N ALA A 312 21.10 -1.59 20.42
CA ALA A 312 22.02 -1.82 21.54
C ALA A 312 21.34 -1.95 22.89
N HIS A 313 20.24 -1.21 23.11
CA HIS A 313 19.48 -1.20 24.35
C HIS A 313 19.04 -2.60 24.79
N ASN A 314 18.51 -3.40 23.86
CA ASN A 314 18.09 -4.76 24.17
C ASN A 314 18.34 -5.72 22.99
N ARG A 315 19.42 -6.50 23.10
CA ARG A 315 19.88 -7.44 22.07
C ARG A 315 19.00 -8.68 21.88
N ILE A 316 17.99 -8.88 22.73
CA ILE A 316 17.01 -9.96 22.59
C ILE A 316 15.87 -9.54 21.66
N THR A 317 15.51 -8.26 21.65
CA THR A 317 14.36 -7.74 20.89
C THR A 317 14.54 -7.93 19.40
N ARG A 318 13.57 -8.58 18.75
CA ARG A 318 13.53 -8.69 17.28
C ARG A 318 12.93 -7.39 16.71
N ILE A 319 13.76 -6.56 16.09
CA ILE A 319 13.32 -5.34 15.39
C ILE A 319 13.34 -5.62 13.89
N VAL A 320 12.19 -5.46 13.24
CA VAL A 320 12.02 -5.68 11.80
C VAL A 320 11.79 -4.34 11.13
N TRP A 321 12.81 -3.84 10.42
CA TRP A 321 12.71 -2.60 9.65
C TRP A 321 11.86 -2.85 8.41
N GLN A 322 10.74 -2.12 8.32
CA GLN A 322 9.77 -2.22 7.24
C GLN A 322 10.17 -1.41 6.01
N HIS A 323 9.57 -1.74 4.86
CA HIS A 323 9.71 -1.00 3.60
C HIS A 323 11.12 -0.94 3.03
N VAL A 324 11.98 -1.91 3.37
CA VAL A 324 13.35 -1.95 2.86
C VAL A 324 13.33 -2.24 1.36
N GLY A 325 14.03 -1.40 0.59
CA GLY A 325 13.96 -1.36 -0.87
C GLY A 325 13.14 -0.19 -1.43
N TRP A 326 12.46 0.56 -0.57
CA TRP A 326 11.78 1.80 -0.90
C TRP A 326 12.54 3.01 -0.31
N ASP A 327 13.52 3.52 -1.05
CA ASP A 327 14.34 4.66 -0.61
C ASP A 327 13.82 5.98 -1.19
N ASN A 328 13.47 6.92 -0.31
CA ASN A 328 12.96 8.23 -0.71
C ASN A 328 13.99 9.36 -0.53
N VAL A 329 15.10 9.10 0.17
CA VAL A 329 16.09 10.12 0.55
C VAL A 329 17.50 9.81 0.05
N GLY A 330 17.72 8.63 -0.54
CA GLY A 330 18.95 8.23 -1.23
C GLY A 330 20.03 7.63 -0.33
N GLN A 331 19.73 7.38 0.96
CA GLN A 331 20.69 6.89 1.93
C GLN A 331 20.45 5.41 2.35
N MET A 332 19.39 4.74 1.87
CA MET A 332 19.13 3.31 2.11
C MET A 332 20.00 2.41 1.21
N LYS A 333 21.31 2.56 1.30
CA LYS A 333 22.26 1.85 0.43
C LYS A 333 22.47 0.41 0.92
N PRO A 334 22.62 -0.59 0.04
CA PRO A 334 22.92 -1.98 0.45
C PRO A 334 24.14 -2.11 1.35
N VAL A 335 25.17 -1.27 1.18
CA VAL A 335 26.36 -1.25 2.06
C VAL A 335 26.04 -0.83 3.50
N LEU A 336 25.11 0.13 3.69
CA LEU A 336 24.63 0.53 5.01
C LEU A 336 23.84 -0.61 5.65
N LEU A 337 22.93 -1.22 4.88
CA LEU A 337 22.10 -2.32 5.36
C LEU A 337 22.95 -3.54 5.75
N ASP A 338 23.95 -3.91 4.96
CA ASP A 338 24.91 -4.98 5.26
C ASP A 338 25.69 -4.69 6.56
N ARG A 339 26.21 -3.47 6.72
CA ARG A 339 26.91 -3.04 7.96
C ARG A 339 26.01 -3.23 9.19
N LEU A 340 24.78 -2.75 9.13
CA LEU A 340 23.84 -2.83 10.25
C LEU A 340 23.47 -4.28 10.58
N LEU A 341 23.21 -5.12 9.58
CA LEU A 341 22.88 -6.53 9.79
C LEU A 341 24.06 -7.33 10.38
N ARG A 342 25.30 -7.08 9.93
CA ARG A 342 26.51 -7.71 10.51
C ARG A 342 26.71 -7.33 11.97
N GLN A 343 26.47 -6.07 12.32
CA GLN A 343 26.70 -5.55 13.66
C GLN A 343 25.58 -5.88 14.65
N ASN A 344 24.36 -6.17 14.16
CA ASN A 344 23.17 -6.28 15.01
C ASN A 344 22.38 -7.55 14.71
N LYS A 345 22.66 -8.63 15.46
CA LYS A 345 21.94 -9.92 15.40
C LYS A 345 20.45 -9.83 15.80
N ASN A 346 19.96 -8.67 16.18
CA ASN A 346 18.58 -8.42 16.57
C ASN A 346 17.82 -7.53 15.56
N LEU A 347 18.49 -7.07 14.48
CA LEU A 347 17.89 -6.38 13.34
C LEU A 347 17.47 -7.34 12.21
N PHE A 348 16.25 -7.21 11.73
CA PHE A 348 15.67 -7.90 10.58
C PHE A 348 15.13 -6.85 9.61
N MET A 349 14.84 -7.25 8.37
CA MET A 349 14.31 -6.33 7.34
C MET A 349 13.18 -6.99 6.56
N ALA A 350 12.09 -6.26 6.36
CA ALA A 350 11.01 -6.64 5.47
C ALA A 350 11.21 -5.96 4.11
N LEU A 351 11.45 -6.77 3.08
CA LEU A 351 11.72 -6.31 1.73
C LEU A 351 10.42 -6.00 0.99
N ARG A 352 10.45 -4.91 0.22
CA ARG A 352 9.36 -4.44 -0.63
C ARG A 352 9.90 -3.98 -1.98
N VAL A 353 9.16 -4.25 -3.05
CA VAL A 353 9.37 -3.65 -4.36
C VAL A 353 8.19 -2.73 -4.71
N GLU A 354 8.43 -1.43 -4.60
CA GLU A 354 7.47 -0.40 -5.02
C GLU A 354 7.36 -0.35 -6.55
N ARG A 355 6.14 -0.46 -7.09
CA ARG A 355 5.89 -0.46 -8.55
C ARG A 355 6.27 0.87 -9.21
N ARG A 356 6.14 2.00 -8.52
CA ARG A 356 6.49 3.32 -9.07
C ARG A 356 8.00 3.39 -9.34
N PRO A 357 8.44 3.66 -10.58
CA PRO A 357 9.87 3.77 -10.91
C PRO A 357 10.49 5.09 -10.46
N ASN A 358 9.67 6.14 -10.30
CA ASN A 358 10.10 7.50 -10.00
C ASN A 358 9.57 7.97 -8.64
N GLN A 359 10.28 8.90 -8.03
CA GLN A 359 9.89 9.53 -6.78
C GLN A 359 8.69 10.48 -6.98
N VAL A 360 8.01 10.80 -5.88
CA VAL A 360 6.89 11.77 -5.89
C VAL A 360 7.38 13.19 -6.14
N GLY A 361 6.44 14.09 -6.47
CA GLY A 361 6.70 15.52 -6.65
C GLY A 361 7.61 15.84 -7.82
N GLY A 362 7.49 15.09 -8.92
CA GLY A 362 8.32 15.28 -10.12
C GLY A 362 9.78 14.83 -9.94
N GLY A 363 10.09 14.09 -8.87
CA GLY A 363 11.41 13.52 -8.66
C GLY A 363 11.80 12.50 -9.73
N GLY A 364 13.11 12.28 -9.87
CA GLY A 364 13.68 11.34 -10.82
C GLY A 364 13.48 9.86 -10.44
N PRO A 365 14.27 8.95 -11.02
CA PRO A 365 14.26 7.54 -10.66
C PRO A 365 14.45 7.35 -9.15
N MET A 366 13.70 6.42 -8.58
CA MET A 366 13.82 6.09 -7.16
C MET A 366 15.20 5.51 -6.86
N PRO A 367 15.94 6.03 -5.86
CA PRO A 367 17.27 5.57 -5.54
C PRO A 367 17.26 4.16 -4.91
N ASN A 368 18.40 3.48 -4.97
CA ASN A 368 18.69 2.23 -4.24
C ASN A 368 17.61 1.13 -4.34
N ARG A 369 16.87 1.05 -5.44
CA ARG A 369 15.83 0.01 -5.64
C ARG A 369 16.43 -1.39 -5.63
N ILE A 370 15.63 -2.37 -5.19
CA ILE A 370 16.03 -3.80 -5.25
C ILE A 370 16.16 -4.30 -6.69
N VAL A 371 15.28 -3.82 -7.58
CA VAL A 371 15.20 -4.27 -8.97
C VAL A 371 15.32 -3.12 -9.97
N ASP A 372 15.90 -3.45 -11.13
CA ASP A 372 15.99 -2.55 -12.28
C ASP A 372 14.63 -2.39 -13.00
N THR A 373 14.61 -1.64 -14.11
CA THR A 373 13.40 -1.41 -14.92
C THR A 373 12.90 -2.66 -15.65
N ASN A 374 13.74 -3.69 -15.79
CA ASN A 374 13.37 -5.01 -16.33
C ASN A 374 13.01 -6.00 -15.21
N ALA A 375 12.97 -5.50 -13.97
CA ALA A 375 12.74 -6.23 -12.74
C ALA A 375 13.81 -7.29 -12.41
N ASN A 376 15.02 -7.18 -12.96
CA ASN A 376 16.16 -7.97 -12.51
C ASN A 376 16.64 -7.44 -11.16
N ILE A 377 17.00 -8.36 -10.25
CA ILE A 377 17.56 -8.00 -8.95
C ILE A 377 18.97 -7.44 -9.17
N HIS A 378 19.24 -6.25 -8.62
CA HIS A 378 20.57 -5.65 -8.67
C HIS A 378 21.59 -6.54 -7.94
N PRO A 379 22.83 -6.73 -8.46
CA PRO A 379 23.81 -7.63 -7.88
C PRO A 379 24.14 -7.38 -6.41
N GLU A 380 24.21 -6.13 -5.99
CA GLU A 380 24.46 -5.72 -4.61
C GLU A 380 23.32 -6.12 -3.65
N TRP A 381 22.07 -6.09 -4.15
CA TRP A 381 20.89 -6.55 -3.41
C TRP A 381 20.84 -8.07 -3.34
N LEU A 382 21.15 -8.77 -4.44
CA LEU A 382 21.26 -10.24 -4.43
C LEU A 382 22.34 -10.71 -3.45
N LYS A 383 23.48 -10.02 -3.41
CA LYS A 383 24.54 -10.31 -2.44
C LYS A 383 24.05 -10.08 -1.01
N LEU A 384 23.41 -8.96 -0.72
CA LEU A 384 22.85 -8.68 0.61
C LEU A 384 21.83 -9.75 1.03
N MET A 385 20.95 -10.15 0.11
CA MET A 385 19.98 -11.22 0.34
C MET A 385 20.63 -12.57 0.60
N THR A 386 21.73 -12.87 -0.08
CA THR A 386 22.49 -14.13 0.09
C THR A 386 23.22 -14.16 1.43
N ASP A 387 23.94 -13.09 1.75
CA ASP A 387 24.76 -12.98 2.97
C ASP A 387 23.91 -12.96 4.25
N HIS A 388 22.70 -12.39 4.17
CA HIS A 388 21.81 -12.19 5.33
C HIS A 388 20.47 -12.91 5.20
N GLN A 389 20.41 -13.98 4.41
CA GLN A 389 19.19 -14.72 4.07
C GLN A 389 18.33 -15.16 5.27
N ASP A 390 18.88 -15.30 6.49
CA ASP A 390 18.14 -15.67 7.71
C ASP A 390 17.56 -14.45 8.48
N ARG A 391 17.76 -13.23 7.95
CA ARG A 391 17.38 -11.96 8.59
C ARG A 391 16.37 -11.15 7.78
N LEU A 392 15.94 -11.67 6.64
CA LEU A 392 15.08 -10.97 5.69
C LEU A 392 13.74 -11.69 5.57
N VAL A 393 12.66 -10.90 5.46
CA VAL A 393 11.29 -11.35 5.23
C VAL A 393 10.66 -10.53 4.11
N ILE A 394 9.50 -10.95 3.63
CA ILE A 394 8.70 -10.19 2.66
C ILE A 394 7.60 -9.45 3.39
N GLY A 395 7.55 -8.13 3.23
CA GLY A 395 6.45 -7.29 3.67
C GLY A 395 6.01 -6.43 2.50
N SER A 396 4.96 -6.86 1.80
CA SER A 396 4.63 -6.22 0.53
C SER A 396 3.96 -4.86 0.69
N ASP A 397 3.50 -4.50 1.89
CA ASP A 397 2.85 -3.23 2.23
C ASP A 397 1.67 -2.90 1.31
N GLU A 398 0.88 -3.94 1.03
CA GLU A 398 -0.31 -3.80 0.21
C GLU A 398 -1.53 -3.49 1.07
N PHE A 399 -2.39 -2.63 0.55
CA PHE A 399 -3.64 -2.25 1.17
C PHE A 399 -4.82 -2.91 0.46
N VAL A 400 -5.64 -3.63 1.21
CA VAL A 400 -6.79 -4.37 0.69
C VAL A 400 -8.08 -3.83 1.30
N GLY A 401 -9.08 -3.58 0.45
CA GLY A 401 -10.43 -3.23 0.88
C GLY A 401 -11.51 -4.11 0.25
N PRO A 402 -12.79 -3.83 0.54
CA PRO A 402 -13.91 -4.70 0.17
C PRO A 402 -14.05 -4.90 -1.35
N SER A 403 -13.65 -3.91 -2.16
CA SER A 403 -13.66 -4.04 -3.62
C SER A 403 -12.63 -5.06 -4.16
N GLY A 404 -11.62 -5.43 -3.37
CA GLY A 404 -10.50 -6.28 -3.77
C GLY A 404 -9.55 -5.69 -4.81
N LYS A 405 -9.82 -4.48 -5.31
CA LYS A 405 -8.99 -3.79 -6.31
C LYS A 405 -7.71 -3.27 -5.64
N GLU A 406 -6.57 -3.47 -6.30
CA GLU A 406 -5.31 -2.82 -5.91
C GLU A 406 -5.51 -1.30 -5.85
N PRO A 407 -5.10 -0.63 -4.77
CA PRO A 407 -5.12 0.82 -4.71
C PRO A 407 -4.20 1.42 -5.77
N LYS A 408 -4.67 2.48 -6.44
CA LYS A 408 -3.80 3.25 -7.33
C LYS A 408 -2.74 3.96 -6.48
N GLY A 409 -1.46 3.64 -6.69
CA GLY A 409 -0.33 4.37 -6.09
C GLY A 409 0.26 3.78 -4.79
N ALA A 410 -0.28 2.67 -4.28
CA ALA A 410 0.29 1.90 -3.15
C ALA A 410 0.54 0.42 -3.52
N ALA A 411 0.49 0.09 -4.81
CA ALA A 411 0.59 -1.28 -5.29
C ALA A 411 2.05 -1.74 -5.32
N SER A 412 2.39 -2.67 -4.43
CA SER A 412 3.71 -3.32 -4.37
C SER A 412 3.60 -4.84 -4.24
N TYR A 413 2.39 -5.37 -4.02
CA TYR A 413 2.17 -6.81 -3.84
C TYR A 413 2.75 -7.66 -4.95
N THR A 414 2.29 -7.44 -6.18
CA THR A 414 2.67 -8.25 -7.34
C THR A 414 4.17 -8.18 -7.61
N ASP A 415 4.75 -6.98 -7.60
CA ASP A 415 6.17 -6.76 -7.91
C ASP A 415 7.09 -7.32 -6.81
N THR A 416 6.66 -7.24 -5.54
CA THR A 416 7.41 -7.82 -4.41
C THR A 416 7.45 -9.35 -4.49
N TRP A 417 6.31 -10.00 -4.75
CA TRP A 417 6.27 -11.46 -4.88
C TRP A 417 6.92 -11.96 -6.17
N ALA A 418 6.91 -11.17 -7.25
CA ALA A 418 7.66 -11.47 -8.46
C ALA A 418 9.17 -11.51 -8.22
N MET A 419 9.71 -10.61 -7.39
CA MET A 419 11.12 -10.63 -7.00
C MET A 419 11.52 -11.95 -6.33
N VAL A 420 10.68 -12.48 -5.44
CA VAL A 420 10.97 -13.75 -4.73
C VAL A 420 11.15 -14.90 -5.71
N SER A 421 10.37 -14.95 -6.80
CA SER A 421 10.47 -15.98 -7.84
C SER A 421 11.79 -15.97 -8.62
N ARG A 422 12.56 -14.88 -8.52
CA ARG A 422 13.86 -14.71 -9.18
C ARG A 422 15.05 -15.02 -8.27
N LEU A 423 14.81 -15.34 -7.00
CA LEU A 423 15.86 -15.72 -6.05
C LEU A 423 16.24 -17.21 -6.24
N PRO A 424 17.47 -17.60 -5.87
CA PRO A 424 17.82 -19.00 -5.68
C PRO A 424 16.79 -19.72 -4.79
N PRO A 425 16.38 -20.97 -5.09
CA PRO A 425 15.24 -21.62 -4.42
C PRO A 425 15.36 -21.73 -2.89
N ASP A 426 16.57 -21.96 -2.38
CA ASP A 426 16.88 -22.04 -0.95
C ASP A 426 16.73 -20.68 -0.25
N ILE A 427 17.23 -19.61 -0.88
CA ILE A 427 17.07 -18.24 -0.40
C ILE A 427 15.59 -17.83 -0.47
N ALA A 428 14.90 -18.17 -1.56
CA ALA A 428 13.48 -17.87 -1.74
C ALA A 428 12.60 -18.53 -0.65
N ALA A 429 12.90 -19.76 -0.25
CA ALA A 429 12.19 -20.46 0.82
C ALA A 429 12.38 -19.76 2.18
N LYS A 430 13.61 -19.33 2.48
CA LYS A 430 13.91 -18.64 3.74
C LYS A 430 13.24 -17.27 3.83
N ILE A 431 13.49 -16.42 2.83
CA ILE A 431 13.00 -15.03 2.80
C ILE A 431 11.49 -15.00 2.62
N GLY A 432 10.95 -15.84 1.73
CA GLY A 432 9.52 -15.87 1.43
C GLY A 432 8.67 -16.54 2.51
N ARG A 433 9.25 -17.27 3.47
CA ARG A 433 8.46 -18.07 4.43
C ARG A 433 9.14 -18.35 5.77
N GLU A 434 10.23 -19.10 5.77
CA GLU A 434 10.74 -19.76 6.99
C GLU A 434 11.13 -18.75 8.08
N ASN A 435 11.72 -17.63 7.65
CA ASN A 435 12.08 -16.54 8.55
C ASN A 435 10.86 -15.91 9.19
N ALA A 436 9.80 -15.62 8.43
CA ALA A 436 8.58 -15.04 8.96
C ALA A 436 7.95 -15.93 10.05
N LEU A 437 7.87 -17.24 9.79
CA LEU A 437 7.36 -18.21 10.77
C LEU A 437 8.15 -18.17 12.09
N ARG A 438 9.47 -18.03 12.01
CA ARG A 438 10.38 -17.97 13.18
C ARG A 438 10.37 -16.61 13.87
N ILE A 439 10.37 -15.51 13.11
CA ILE A 439 10.48 -14.14 13.64
C ILE A 439 9.17 -13.70 14.32
N TYR A 440 8.03 -14.13 13.80
CA TYR A 440 6.71 -13.73 14.30
C TYR A 440 5.99 -14.84 15.08
N ASN A 441 6.66 -15.97 15.32
CA ASN A 441 6.10 -17.13 16.04
C ASN A 441 4.76 -17.61 15.43
N LEU A 442 4.75 -17.87 14.12
CA LEU A 442 3.57 -18.28 13.35
C LEU A 442 3.54 -19.79 13.07
N ARG A 443 4.29 -20.57 13.84
CA ARG A 443 4.33 -22.04 13.75
C ARG A 443 3.24 -22.68 14.57
#